data_AF-A0A961USD1-F1
#
_entry.id   AF-A0A961USD1-F1
#
_cell.length_a   1.000
_cell.length_b   1.000
_cell.length_c   1.000
_cell.angle_alpha   90.00
_cell.angle_beta   90.00
_cell.angle_gamma   90.00
#
_symmetry.space_group_name_H-M   'P 1'
#
loop_
_entity.id
_entity.type
_entity.pdbx_description
1 polymer ?
#
loop_
_entity_poly.entity_id
_entity_poly.type
_entity_poly.pdbx_seq_one_letter_code
_entity_poly.pdbx_strand_id
1 'polypeptide(L)'
;MAAKICRVVVWVFLIAYVVALALFAIGAFGLFGQERDPLSAVFLIPLGFPWNQYLDGFADEMRPWLAGAAPLLNALILMMLCRLLRTKFSNGH
;
A
#
# COMPACT_ATOMS: atom_id res chain seq x y z
N MET A 1 -13.78 14.38 -15.67
CA MET A 1 -14.08 13.09 -15.02
C MET A 1 -12.82 12.37 -14.53
N ALA A 2 -11.75 12.29 -15.32
CA ALA A 2 -10.48 11.64 -14.95
C ALA A 2 -9.91 12.07 -13.59
N ALA A 3 -9.93 13.37 -13.26
CA ALA A 3 -9.43 13.86 -11.95
C ALA A 3 -10.24 13.35 -10.75
N LYS A 4 -11.56 13.17 -10.88
CA LYS A 4 -12.41 12.60 -9.82
C LYS A 4 -12.13 11.11 -9.64
N ILE A 5 -12.00 10.36 -10.74
CA ILE A 5 -11.66 8.93 -10.72
C ILE A 5 -10.28 8.72 -10.08
N CYS A 6 -9.27 9.49 -10.49
CA CYS A 6 -7.93 9.48 -9.88
C CYS A 6 -7.99 9.70 -8.35
N ARG A 7 -8.77 10.69 -7.91
CA ARG A 7 -8.95 10.97 -6.48
C ARG A 7 -9.60 9.80 -5.74
N VAL A 8 -10.65 9.21 -6.31
CA VAL A 8 -11.35 8.06 -5.71
C VAL A 8 -10.42 6.85 -5.63
N VAL A 9 -9.70 6.51 -6.71
CA VAL A 9 -8.77 5.36 -6.74
C VAL A 9 -7.68 5.51 -5.69
N VAL A 10 -7.05 6.68 -5.59
CA VAL A 10 -6.02 6.93 -4.57
C VAL A 10 -6.59 6.81 -3.16
N TRP A 11 -7.76 7.38 -2.89
CA TRP A 11 -8.39 7.30 -1.57
C TRP A 11 -8.78 5.87 -1.20
N VAL A 12 -9.39 5.12 -2.12
CA VAL A 12 -9.74 3.71 -1.90
C VAL A 12 -8.50 2.89 -1.58
N PHE A 13 -7.41 3.08 -2.35
CA PHE A 13 -6.15 2.38 -2.11
C PHE A 13 -5.54 2.74 -0.74
N LEU A 14 -5.50 4.03 -0.38
CA LEU A 14 -4.99 4.47 0.91
C LEU A 14 -5.81 3.94 2.09
N ILE A 15 -7.13 3.95 1.98
CA ILE A 15 -8.01 3.38 3.02
C ILE A 15 -7.76 1.88 3.16
N ALA A 16 -7.71 1.13 2.05
CA ALA A 16 -7.41 -0.30 2.08
C ALA A 16 -6.05 -0.57 2.73
N TYR A 17 -5.04 0.25 2.43
CA TYR A 17 -3.72 0.13 3.03
C TYR A 17 -3.70 0.41 4.53
N VAL A 18 -4.36 1.47 4.98
CA VAL A 18 -4.48 1.80 6.41
C VAL A 18 -5.22 0.69 7.17
N VAL A 19 -6.30 0.16 6.60
CA VAL A 19 -7.04 -0.97 7.18
C VAL A 19 -6.15 -2.21 7.27
N ALA A 20 -5.41 -2.55 6.21
CA ALA A 20 -4.49 -3.68 6.22
C ALA A 20 -3.39 -3.53 7.28
N LEU A 21 -2.81 -2.33 7.44
CA LEU A 21 -1.84 -2.04 8.51
C LEU A 21 -2.45 -2.17 9.90
N ALA A 22 -3.69 -1.70 10.10
CA ALA A 22 -4.38 -1.84 11.37
C ALA A 22 -4.63 -3.31 11.72
N LEU A 23 -5.14 -4.10 10.76
CA LEU A 23 -5.35 -5.54 10.94
C LEU A 23 -4.03 -6.28 11.23
N PHE A 24 -2.96 -5.94 10.50
CA PHE A 24 -1.62 -6.46 10.76
C PHE A 24 -1.15 -6.11 12.17
N ALA A 25 -1.27 -4.86 12.62
CA ALA A 25 -0.88 -4.46 13.96
C ALA A 25 -1.69 -5.18 15.04
N ILE A 26 -3.00 -5.33 14.82
CA ILE A 26 -3.89 -6.06 15.75
C ILE A 26 -3.45 -7.52 15.86
N GLY A 27 -3.28 -8.21 14.73
CA GLY A 27 -2.87 -9.62 14.71
C GLY A 27 -1.44 -9.85 15.19
N ALA A 28 -0.48 -9.05 14.72
CA ALA A 28 0.94 -9.22 15.04
C ALA A 28 1.26 -8.94 16.51
N PHE A 29 0.64 -7.92 17.11
CA PHE A 29 0.88 -7.56 18.51
C PHE A 29 -0.10 -8.20 19.49
N GLY A 30 -1.17 -8.84 19.01
CA GLY A 30 -2.23 -9.41 19.86
C GLY A 30 -3.05 -8.33 20.56
N LEU A 31 -3.29 -7.20 19.88
CA LEU A 31 -4.10 -6.12 20.43
C LEU A 31 -5.53 -6.61 20.66
N PHE A 32 -6.21 -6.01 21.64
CA PHE A 32 -7.59 -6.35 22.02
C PHE A 32 -7.78 -7.78 22.57
N GLY A 33 -6.72 -8.41 23.08
CA GLY A 33 -6.79 -9.76 23.66
C GLY A 33 -6.84 -10.88 22.62
N GLN A 34 -6.54 -10.56 21.36
CA GLN A 34 -6.40 -11.52 20.27
C GLN A 34 -5.10 -12.33 20.44
N GLU A 35 -5.14 -13.64 20.16
CA GLU A 35 -3.90 -14.41 19.98
C GLU A 35 -3.07 -13.84 18.83
N ARG A 36 -1.74 -13.87 18.97
CA ARG A 36 -0.83 -13.34 17.96
C ARG A 36 -0.95 -14.17 16.70
N ASP A 37 -1.45 -13.55 15.64
CA ASP A 37 -1.68 -14.19 14.34
C ASP A 37 -0.70 -13.65 13.27
N PRO A 38 0.34 -14.40 12.91
CA PRO A 38 1.27 -14.01 11.85
C PRO A 38 0.64 -13.99 10.46
N LEU A 39 -0.53 -14.62 10.23
CA LEU A 39 -1.23 -14.57 8.95
C LEU A 39 -1.92 -13.23 8.69
N SER A 40 -2.00 -12.36 9.69
CA SER A 40 -2.49 -10.97 9.51
C SER A 40 -1.66 -10.17 8.49
N ALA A 41 -0.41 -10.57 8.22
CA ALA A 41 0.42 -9.97 7.16
C ALA A 41 -0.13 -10.21 5.74
N VAL A 42 -1.00 -11.21 5.53
CA VAL A 42 -1.55 -11.57 4.22
C VAL A 42 -2.31 -10.42 3.57
N PHE A 43 -2.92 -9.52 4.37
CA PHE A 43 -3.64 -8.35 3.83
C PHE A 43 -2.72 -7.33 3.14
N LEU A 44 -1.44 -7.30 3.50
CA LEU A 44 -0.45 -6.40 2.88
C LEU A 44 0.15 -6.98 1.60
N ILE A 45 0.12 -8.30 1.43
CA ILE A 45 0.70 -8.99 0.27
C ILE A 45 0.12 -8.51 -1.07
N PRO A 46 -1.22 -8.51 -1.29
CA PRO A 46 -1.78 -8.10 -2.57
C PRO A 46 -1.61 -6.60 -2.81
N LEU A 47 -1.63 -5.79 -1.75
CA LEU A 47 -1.44 -4.33 -1.84
C LEU A 47 0.00 -3.95 -2.20
N GLY A 48 0.99 -4.76 -1.82
CA GLY A 48 2.41 -4.55 -2.10
C GLY A 48 2.93 -5.23 -3.37
N PHE A 49 2.08 -5.97 -4.10
CA PHE A 49 2.47 -6.58 -5.37
C PHE A 49 2.75 -5.50 -6.45
N PRO A 50 3.70 -5.70 -7.38
CA PRO A 50 4.65 -6.82 -7.50
C PRO A 50 5.90 -6.69 -6.62
N TRP A 51 6.07 -5.56 -5.92
CA TRP A 51 7.31 -5.21 -5.20
C TRP A 51 7.73 -6.26 -4.17
N ASN A 52 6.75 -6.92 -3.55
CA ASN A 52 6.99 -8.03 -2.61
C ASN A 52 7.83 -9.18 -3.20
N GLN A 53 7.81 -9.38 -4.53
CA GLN A 53 8.61 -10.43 -5.19
C GLN A 53 10.10 -10.11 -5.27
N TYR A 54 10.49 -8.86 -5.03
CA TYR A 54 11.89 -8.42 -5.10
C TYR A 54 12.54 -8.33 -3.71
N LEU A 55 11.84 -8.75 -2.66
CA LEU A 55 12.35 -8.67 -1.28
C LEU A 55 13.39 -9.75 -0.94
N ASP A 56 13.52 -10.79 -1.76
CA ASP A 56 14.45 -11.90 -1.52
C ASP A 56 15.93 -11.50 -1.59
N GLY A 57 16.24 -10.34 -2.18
CA GLY A 57 17.60 -9.80 -2.22
C GLY A 57 18.03 -9.01 -0.98
N PHE A 58 17.16 -8.85 0.02
CA PHE A 58 17.42 -8.05 1.22
C PHE A 58 17.60 -8.92 2.47
N ALA A 59 18.27 -8.36 3.48
CA ALA A 59 18.47 -9.02 4.77
C ALA A 59 17.14 -9.35 5.46
N ASP A 60 17.10 -10.47 6.20
CA ASP A 60 15.89 -11.00 6.82
C ASP A 60 15.26 -10.02 7.82
N GLU A 61 16.07 -9.20 8.51
CA GLU A 61 15.56 -8.19 9.44
C GLU A 61 14.85 -7.03 8.72
N MET A 62 15.24 -6.74 7.47
CA MET A 62 14.68 -5.65 6.68
C MET A 62 13.41 -6.04 5.92
N ARG A 63 13.26 -7.32 5.59
CA ARG A 63 12.14 -7.85 4.78
C ARG A 63 10.75 -7.47 5.31
N PRO A 64 10.44 -7.54 6.61
CA PRO A 64 9.13 -7.14 7.13
C PRO A 64 8.84 -5.64 6.95
N TRP A 65 9.86 -4.80 7.16
CA TRP A 65 9.73 -3.35 6.98
C TRP A 65 9.52 -3.00 5.51
N LEU A 66 10.26 -3.64 4.61
CA LEU A 66 10.12 -3.45 3.17
C LEU A 66 8.78 -3.98 2.66
N ALA A 67 8.31 -5.13 3.15
CA ALA A 67 7.00 -5.69 2.81
C ALA A 67 5.85 -4.77 3.28
N GLY A 68 5.97 -4.20 4.49
CA GLY A 68 5.03 -3.21 4.99
C GLY A 68 5.04 -1.89 4.19
N ALA A 69 6.21 -1.51 3.67
CA ALA A 69 6.39 -0.31 2.83
C ALA A 69 6.04 -0.53 1.35
N ALA A 70 5.97 -1.77 0.86
CA ALA A 70 5.69 -2.07 -0.55
C ALA A 70 4.37 -1.45 -1.06
N PRO A 71 3.25 -1.46 -0.31
CA PRO A 71 2.04 -0.75 -0.72
C PRO A 71 2.21 0.78 -0.84
N LEU A 72 3.12 1.39 -0.08
CA LEU A 72 3.39 2.83 -0.20
C LEU A 72 3.95 3.18 -1.58
N LEU A 73 4.77 2.31 -2.18
CA LEU A 73 5.26 2.49 -3.55
C LEU A 73 4.11 2.56 -4.55
N ASN A 74 3.12 1.68 -4.43
CA ASN A 74 1.91 1.70 -5.27
C ASN A 74 1.11 3.00 -5.07
N ALA A 75 0.92 3.44 -3.83
CA ALA A 75 0.26 4.72 -3.55
C ALA A 75 1.02 5.92 -4.17
N LEU A 76 2.35 5.94 -4.06
CA LEU A 76 3.20 6.97 -4.64
C LEU A 76 3.12 6.99 -6.18
N ILE A 77 3.15 5.83 -6.82
CA ILE A 77 3.00 5.70 -8.27
C ILE A 77 1.64 6.21 -8.73
N LEU A 78 0.55 5.80 -8.06
CA LEU A 78 -0.80 6.28 -8.38
C LEU A 78 -0.92 7.79 -8.22
N MET A 79 -0.38 8.35 -7.12
CA MET A 79 -0.37 9.80 -6.91
C MET A 79 0.45 10.53 -7.99
N MET A 80 1.60 10.00 -8.38
CA MET A 80 2.45 10.59 -9.41
C MET A 80 1.76 10.55 -10.78
N LEU A 81 1.22 9.40 -11.18
CA LEU A 81 0.46 9.25 -12.43
C LEU A 81 -0.73 10.22 -12.48
N CYS A 82 -1.50 10.31 -11.39
CA CYS A 82 -2.63 11.23 -11.32
C CYS A 82 -2.23 12.70 -11.37
N ARG A 83 -1.06 13.07 -10.80
CA ARG A 83 -0.50 14.42 -10.93
C ARG A 83 -0.07 14.70 -12.37
N LEU A 84 0.65 13.79 -13.01
CA LEU A 84 1.14 13.95 -14.39
C LEU A 84 -0.02 14.00 -15.40
N LEU A 85 -1.04 13.17 -15.23
CA LEU A 85 -2.22 13.19 -16.10
C LEU A 85 -3.04 14.48 -15.94
N ARG A 86 -3.07 15.05 -14.74
CA ARG A 86 -3.73 16.33 -14.48
C ARG A 86 -2.96 17.51 -15.09
N THR A 87 -1.63 17.52 -14.99
CA THR A 87 -0.81 18.59 -15.61
C THR A 87 -0.87 18.54 -17.13
N LYS A 88 -0.82 17.32 -17.71
CA LYS A 88 -0.89 17.14 -19.17
C LYS A 88 -2.22 17.56 -19.77
N PHE A 89 -3.35 17.33 -19.09
CA PHE A 89 -4.67 17.79 -19.55
C PHE A 89 -4.88 19.31 -19.42
N SER A 90 -4.08 20.01 -18.60
CA SER A 90 -4.19 21.46 -18.41
C SER A 90 -3.36 22.28 -19.40
N ASN A 91 -2.29 21.71 -19.96
CA ASN A 91 -1.38 22.38 -20.92
C ASN A 91 -1.71 22.10 -22.40
N GLY A 92 -2.82 21.42 -22.68
CA GLY A 92 -3.26 21.08 -24.04
C GLY A 92 -4.33 22.02 -24.61
N HIS A 93 -4.51 23.21 -24.02
CA HIS A 93 -5.41 24.27 -24.50
C HIS A 93 -4.60 25.44 -25.06
#